data_AF-A0A1Y6AKC5-F1
#
_entry.id   AF-A0A1Y6AKC5-F1
#
_cell.length_a   1.000
_cell.length_b   1.000
_cell.length_c   1.000
_cell.angle_alpha   90.00
_cell.angle_beta   90.00
_cell.angle_gamma   90.00
#
_symmetry.space_group_name_H-M   'P 1'
#
loop_
_entity.id
_entity.type
_entity.pdbx_description
1 polymer ?
#
loop_
_entity_poly.entity_id
_entity_poly.type
_entity_poly.pdbx_seq_one_letter_code
_entity_poly.pdbx_strand_id
1 'polypeptide(L)'
;MKNYIGVAAAISIFILTIVFLYFNPYSNQELDKEVYITVFFMFLLPSFLAVIAAVARKKTFMVVCCIWMLPGTLYLSVAAIPSLWNLYIIFLMIYFLSIVWMEKRNV
;
A
#
# COMPACT_ATOMS: atom_id res chain seq x y z
N MET A 1 11.06 -6.02 17.16
CA MET A 1 10.79 -4.59 16.86
C MET A 1 10.79 -4.23 15.37
N LYS A 2 11.61 -4.83 14.50
CA LYS A 2 11.74 -4.37 13.09
C LYS A 2 10.49 -4.48 12.19
N ASN A 3 9.57 -5.43 12.43
CA ASN A 3 8.44 -5.61 11.51
C ASN A 3 7.19 -4.76 11.78
N TYR A 4 7.15 -4.03 12.90
CA TYR A 4 6.04 -3.11 13.17
C TYR A 4 6.00 -1.96 12.15
N ILE A 5 7.17 -1.58 11.61
CA ILE A 5 7.29 -0.58 10.55
C ILE A 5 6.60 -1.05 9.27
N GLY A 6 6.80 -2.31 8.87
CA GLY A 6 6.13 -2.89 7.71
C GLY A 6 4.62 -3.00 7.88
N VAL A 7 4.17 -3.39 9.08
CA VAL A 7 2.73 -3.41 9.40
C VAL A 7 2.14 -2.01 9.33
N ALA A 8 2.79 -1.01 9.96
CA ALA A 8 2.33 0.37 9.93
C ALA A 8 2.24 0.92 8.51
N ALA A 9 3.27 0.70 7.68
CA ALA A 9 3.28 1.13 6.29
C ALA A 9 2.16 0.49 5.46
N ALA A 10 1.91 -0.82 5.62
CA ALA A 10 0.82 -1.50 4.92
C ALA A 10 -0.56 -0.98 5.37
N ILE A 11 -0.75 -0.73 6.66
CA ILE A 11 -1.98 -0.10 7.20
C ILE A 11 -2.14 1.32 6.63
N SER A 12 -1.07 2.10 6.55
CA SER A 12 -1.12 3.46 6.00
C SER A 12 -1.54 3.45 4.52
N ILE A 13 -1.04 2.54 3.70
CA ILE A 13 -1.49 2.38 2.29
C ILE A 13 -2.96 1.98 2.24
N PHE A 14 -3.39 1.04 3.08
CA PHE A 14 -4.77 0.59 3.14
C PHE A 14 -5.72 1.74 3.52
N ILE A 15 -5.40 2.51 4.56
CA ILE A 15 -6.17 3.69 4.98
C ILE A 15 -6.18 4.75 3.88
N LEU A 16 -5.03 5.04 3.27
CA LEU A 16 -4.94 6.01 2.18
C LEU A 16 -5.81 5.60 0.97
N THR A 17 -5.97 4.29 0.74
CA THR A 17 -6.86 3.74 -0.29
C THR A 17 -8.33 3.95 0.05
N ILE A 18 -8.73 3.77 1.31
CA ILE A 18 -10.08 4.11 1.78
C ILE A 18 -10.34 5.61 1.61
N VAL A 19 -9.38 6.45 1.99
CA VAL A 19 -9.48 7.91 1.79
C VAL A 19 -9.63 8.25 0.31
N PHE A 20 -8.86 7.61 -0.58
CA PHE A 20 -8.99 7.81 -2.03
C PHE A 20 -10.38 7.43 -2.57
N LEU A 21 -10.95 6.33 -2.09
CA LEU A 21 -12.22 5.81 -2.60
C LEU A 21 -13.46 6.53 -2.08
N TYR A 22 -13.41 7.08 -0.86
CA TYR A 22 -14.60 7.58 -0.17
C TYR A 22 -14.47 9.02 0.35
N PHE A 23 -13.25 9.53 0.50
CA PHE A 23 -12.98 10.83 1.12
C PHE A 23 -11.96 11.63 0.30
N ASN A 24 -12.03 11.52 -1.03
CA ASN A 24 -11.10 12.20 -1.94
C ASN A 24 -11.28 13.73 -1.83
N PRO A 25 -10.30 14.48 -1.30
CA PRO A 25 -10.46 15.93 -1.14
C PRO A 25 -10.37 16.71 -2.46
N TYR A 26 -10.01 16.04 -3.56
CA TYR A 26 -9.81 16.64 -4.88
C TYR A 26 -10.99 16.43 -5.81
N SER A 27 -12.02 15.67 -5.40
CA SER A 27 -13.22 15.46 -6.20
C SER A 27 -14.43 15.25 -5.30
N ASN A 28 -15.54 15.91 -5.64
CA ASN A 28 -16.84 15.69 -5.02
C ASN A 28 -17.72 14.75 -5.86
N GLN A 29 -17.19 14.18 -6.94
CA GLN A 29 -17.92 13.26 -7.82
C GLN A 29 -17.86 11.85 -7.26
N GLU A 30 -18.99 11.15 -7.30
CA GLU A 30 -19.02 9.72 -7.06
C GLU A 30 -18.17 8.99 -8.11
N LEU A 31 -17.40 7.99 -7.67
CA LEU A 31 -16.55 7.22 -8.56
C LEU A 31 -17.39 6.18 -9.31
N ASP A 32 -17.04 5.94 -10.58
CA ASP A 32 -17.64 4.85 -11.33
C ASP A 32 -17.28 3.49 -10.71
N LYS A 33 -18.18 2.52 -10.86
CA LYS A 33 -18.00 1.15 -10.39
C LYS A 33 -16.66 0.54 -10.84
N GLU A 34 -16.24 0.84 -12.06
CA GLU A 34 -14.98 0.35 -12.63
C GLU A 34 -13.75 0.87 -11.88
N VAL A 35 -13.80 2.13 -11.41
CA VAL A 35 -12.74 2.72 -10.59
C VAL A 35 -12.66 2.01 -9.24
N TYR A 36 -13.80 1.77 -8.59
CA TYR A 36 -13.84 1.01 -7.34
C TYR A 36 -13.22 -0.39 -7.49
N ILE A 37 -13.59 -1.12 -8.54
CA ILE A 37 -13.06 -2.46 -8.82
C ILE A 37 -11.55 -2.39 -9.07
N THR A 38 -11.10 -1.43 -9.88
CA THR A 38 -9.68 -1.28 -10.23
C THR A 38 -8.84 -0.98 -8.99
N VAL A 39 -9.26 -0.01 -8.18
CA VAL A 39 -8.55 0.37 -6.95
C VAL A 39 -8.60 -0.74 -5.90
N PHE A 40 -9.70 -1.50 -5.84
CA PHE A 40 -9.78 -2.68 -4.98
C PHE A 40 -8.68 -3.69 -5.30
N PHE A 41 -8.54 -4.08 -6.57
CA PHE A 41 -7.55 -5.08 -6.98
C PHE A 41 -6.11 -4.56 -7.03
N MET A 42 -5.91 -3.26 -7.30
CA MET A 42 -4.58 -2.66 -7.36
C MET A 42 -4.03 -2.25 -5.99
N PHE A 43 -4.89 -1.88 -5.04
CA PHE A 43 -4.45 -1.33 -3.76
C PHE A 43 -5.11 -1.96 -2.55
N LEU A 44 -6.44 -2.01 -2.48
CA LEU A 44 -7.12 -2.39 -1.24
C LEU A 44 -6.85 -3.85 -0.87
N LEU A 45 -6.99 -4.76 -1.82
CA LEU A 45 -6.70 -6.18 -1.65
C LEU A 45 -5.21 -6.42 -1.35
N PRO A 46 -4.24 -5.98 -2.18
CA PRO A 46 -2.84 -6.26 -1.91
C PRO A 46 -2.31 -5.55 -0.64
N SER A 47 -2.83 -4.39 -0.24
CA SER A 47 -2.45 -3.75 1.03
C SER A 47 -3.00 -4.49 2.24
N PHE A 48 -4.22 -5.01 2.17
CA PHE A 48 -4.77 -5.89 3.22
C PHE A 48 -3.93 -7.18 3.37
N LEU A 49 -3.59 -7.83 2.25
CA LEU A 49 -2.70 -9.00 2.25
C LEU A 49 -1.30 -8.64 2.75
N ALA A 50 -0.79 -7.44 2.43
CA ALA A 50 0.49 -6.94 2.91
C ALA A 50 0.53 -6.81 4.45
N VAL A 51 -0.58 -6.39 5.08
CA VAL A 51 -0.72 -6.35 6.55
C VAL A 51 -0.61 -7.78 7.11
N ILE A 52 -1.36 -8.73 6.56
CA ILE A 52 -1.31 -10.14 7.00
C ILE A 52 0.10 -10.71 6.83
N ALA A 53 0.72 -10.51 5.67
CA ALA A 53 2.07 -10.99 5.37
C ALA A 53 3.11 -10.39 6.32
N ALA A 54 2.98 -9.10 6.65
CA ALA A 54 3.81 -8.42 7.63
C ALA A 54 3.59 -8.99 9.04
N VAL A 55 2.35 -9.09 9.54
CA VAL A 55 2.08 -9.68 10.86
C VAL A 55 2.64 -11.10 10.95
N ALA A 56 2.45 -11.92 9.91
CA ALA A 56 2.96 -13.28 9.82
C ALA A 56 4.48 -13.39 9.59
N ARG A 57 5.17 -12.27 9.31
CA ARG A 57 6.59 -12.20 8.92
C ARG A 57 6.94 -13.13 7.74
N LYS A 58 6.05 -13.25 6.76
CA LYS A 58 6.25 -14.09 5.56
C LYS A 58 6.87 -13.26 4.44
N LYS A 59 8.20 -13.15 4.44
CA LYS A 59 8.97 -12.29 3.53
C LYS A 59 8.59 -12.44 2.05
N THR A 60 8.49 -13.67 1.55
CA THR A 60 8.08 -13.93 0.15
C THR A 60 6.72 -13.33 -0.17
N PHE A 61 5.76 -13.45 0.74
CA PHE A 61 4.42 -12.93 0.53
C PHE A 61 4.39 -11.40 0.59
N MET A 62 5.21 -10.79 1.47
CA MET A 62 5.38 -9.34 1.49
C MET A 62 5.97 -8.81 0.17
N VAL A 63 6.95 -9.51 -0.40
CA VAL A 63 7.53 -9.15 -1.71
C VAL A 63 6.46 -9.19 -2.81
N VAL A 64 5.63 -10.24 -2.85
CA VAL A 64 4.52 -10.35 -3.82
C VAL A 64 3.56 -9.16 -3.69
N CYS A 65 3.15 -8.82 -2.46
CA CYS A 65 2.25 -7.68 -2.25
C CYS A 65 2.93 -6.34 -2.65
N CYS A 66 4.22 -6.18 -2.36
CA CYS A 66 4.98 -4.99 -2.73
C CYS A 66 5.06 -4.80 -4.25
N ILE A 67 5.36 -5.88 -4.99
CA ILE A 67 5.41 -5.86 -6.46
C ILE A 67 4.02 -5.61 -7.03
N TRP A 68 2.98 -6.22 -6.46
CA TRP A 68 1.59 -6.02 -6.89
C TRP A 68 1.18 -4.54 -6.79
N MET A 69 1.47 -3.88 -5.68
CA MET A 69 1.11 -2.46 -5.49
C MET A 69 1.97 -1.50 -6.31
N LEU A 70 3.13 -1.93 -6.81
CA LEU A 70 4.14 -1.05 -7.42
C LEU A 70 3.62 -0.24 -8.63
N PRO A 71 2.93 -0.82 -9.64
CA PRO A 71 2.49 -0.05 -10.80
C PRO A 71 1.48 1.03 -10.43
N GLY A 72 0.50 0.69 -9.58
CA GLY A 72 -0.53 1.63 -9.14
C GLY A 72 0.05 2.75 -8.29
N THR A 73 0.88 2.42 -7.30
CA THR A 73 1.51 3.42 -6.42
C THR A 73 2.39 4.38 -7.22
N LEU A 74 3.17 3.90 -8.20
CA LEU A 74 3.93 4.77 -9.09
C LEU A 74 3.01 5.72 -9.85
N TYR A 75 1.96 5.21 -10.49
CA TYR A 75 0.99 6.03 -11.22
C TYR A 75 0.37 7.14 -10.34
N LEU A 76 -0.23 6.79 -9.20
CA LEU A 76 -0.87 7.77 -8.32
C LEU A 76 0.13 8.76 -7.70
N SER A 77 1.37 8.33 -7.46
CA SER A 77 2.39 9.17 -6.85
C SER A 77 3.00 10.21 -7.80
N VAL A 78 2.92 10.02 -9.11
CA VAL A 78 3.47 10.98 -10.10
C VAL A 78 2.40 11.75 -10.85
N ALA A 79 1.15 11.30 -10.80
CA ALA A 79 0.04 11.94 -11.53
C ALA A 79 -0.17 13.42 -11.13
N ALA A 80 0.11 13.79 -9.88
CA ALA A 80 0.04 15.17 -9.41
C ALA A 80 1.03 15.41 -8.27
N ILE A 81 1.89 16.42 -8.42
CA ILE A 81 2.89 16.84 -7.42
C ILE A 81 2.74 18.36 -7.18
N PRO A 82 2.52 18.83 -5.93
CA PRO A 82 2.27 18.05 -4.71
C PRO A 82 0.79 17.62 -4.58
N SER A 83 0.57 16.44 -4.00
CA SER A 83 -0.74 15.90 -3.65
C SER A 83 -0.65 14.93 -2.47
N LEU A 84 -1.78 14.69 -1.80
CA LEU A 84 -1.91 13.68 -0.75
C LEU A 84 -1.52 12.28 -1.26
N TRP A 85 -1.72 12.01 -2.56
CA TRP A 85 -1.43 10.73 -3.19
C TRP A 85 0.06 10.46 -3.35
N ASN A 86 0.93 11.46 -3.26
CA ASN A 86 2.37 11.23 -3.20
C ASN A 86 2.77 10.41 -1.95
N LEU A 87 1.93 10.34 -0.91
CA LEU A 87 2.20 9.48 0.26
C LEU A 87 2.24 7.98 -0.07
N TYR A 88 1.59 7.54 -1.17
CA TYR A 88 1.64 6.14 -1.60
C TYR A 88 3.07 5.64 -1.82
N ILE A 89 3.91 6.41 -2.51
CA ILE A 89 5.29 5.99 -2.77
C ILE A 89 6.13 6.02 -1.49
N ILE A 90 5.87 6.97 -0.58
CA ILE A 90 6.56 7.05 0.71
C ILE A 90 6.27 5.81 1.55
N PHE A 91 5.00 5.44 1.71
CA PHE A 91 4.64 4.24 2.47
C PHE A 91 5.09 2.96 1.78
N LEU A 92 5.08 2.89 0.45
CA LEU A 92 5.61 1.73 -0.27
C LEU A 92 7.12 1.58 -0.06
N MET A 93 7.90 2.67 -0.07
CA MET A 93 9.33 2.65 0.24
C MET A 93 9.59 2.17 1.66
N ILE A 94 8.82 2.66 2.64
CA ILE A 94 8.93 2.20 4.04
C ILE A 94 8.59 0.70 4.14
N TYR A 95 7.54 0.24 3.45
CA TYR A 95 7.17 -1.17 3.39
C TYR A 95 8.30 -2.01 2.78
N PHE A 96 8.88 -1.56 1.67
CA PHE A 96 10.03 -2.21 1.02
C PHE A 96 11.24 -2.29 1.95
N LEU A 97 11.60 -1.19 2.63
CA LEU A 97 12.70 -1.18 3.60
C LEU A 97 12.46 -2.20 4.73
N SER A 98 11.20 -2.35 5.19
CA SER A 98 10.86 -3.36 6.19
C SER A 98 11.12 -4.81 5.71
N ILE A 99 10.92 -5.08 4.41
CA ILE A 99 11.23 -6.38 3.79
C ILE A 99 12.73 -6.62 3.74
N VAL A 100 13.50 -5.59 3.36
CA VAL A 100 14.97 -5.65 3.27
C VAL A 100 15.57 -5.91 4.65
N TRP A 101 15.13 -5.16 5.66
CA TRP A 101 15.60 -5.28 7.05
C TRP A 101 15.01 -6.48 7.83
N MET A 102 14.11 -7.23 7.22
CA MET A 102 13.58 -8.44 7.83
C MET A 102 14.66 -9.53 7.89
N GLU A 103 15.20 -9.75 9.08
CA GLU A 103 16.01 -10.92 9.40
C GLU A 103 15.18 -12.20 9.28
N LYS A 104 15.79 -13.25 8.70
CA LYS A 104 15.22 -14.59 8.71
C LYS A 104 14.92 -14.97 10.15
N ARG A 105 13.73 -15.54 10.40
CA ARG A 105 13.51 -16.21 11.69
C ARG A 105 14.48 -17.39 11.73
N ASN A 106 15.43 -17.36 12.66
CA ASN A 106 16.13 -18.57 13.09
C ASN A 106 15.05 -19.42 13.76
N VAL A 107 14.56 -20.43 13.03
CA VAL A 107 13.70 -21.49 13.57
C VAL A 107 14.60 -22.68 13.83
#